data_AF-A0ABD4K727-F1
#
_entry.id   AF-A0ABD4K727-F1
#
_cell.length_a   1.000
_cell.length_b   1.000
_cell.length_c   1.000
_cell.angle_alpha   90.00
_cell.angle_beta   90.00
_cell.angle_gamma   90.00
#
_symmetry.space_group_name_H-M   'P 1'
#
loop_
_entity.id
_entity.type
_entity.pdbx_description
1 polymer ?
#
loop_
_entity_poly.entity_id
_entity_poly.type
_entity_poly.pdbx_seq_one_letter_code
_entity_poly.pdbx_strand_id
1 'polypeptide(L)'
;MELLITLGKRTEKILYSSIFVMTVTWSFNYFSKAILFTQNSNPEAYRILYDSINNDLHSLTESYKILSDKIKLEDPLEKNKTKQAREILGLPPQSKEKTTKNYYKEDLDEIANKVSSATGIDIKNISTLLDYNKPPDELLKLIKDKEKETSNKSINIWGIESPSRILFNYGGSNYIITNSLAATLLAFIAPVLIVIWLGSFYLTRHREISIIDDIEDYRITHPHILNLFYLNPETFSRDSWENRFINTKGKKKEKAFTIHMISIFRATFILILLSLVIFPYINGVISLIMDIYNSIFIISLHVLLIITIVIQSLITIIQEKTSLKKTFETKVKDY
;
A
#
# COMPACT_ATOMS: atom_id res chain seq x y z
N MET A 1 -26.54 -20.17 -28.65
CA MET A 1 -25.18 -20.00 -29.21
C MET A 1 -24.64 -18.58 -28.99
N GLU A 2 -25.36 -17.53 -29.41
CA GLU A 2 -24.96 -16.12 -29.23
C GLU A 2 -24.67 -15.73 -27.77
N LEU A 3 -25.46 -16.25 -26.82
CA LEU A 3 -25.32 -15.95 -25.39
C LEU A 3 -23.99 -16.47 -24.81
N LEU A 4 -23.48 -17.58 -25.32
CA LEU A 4 -22.23 -18.16 -24.85
C LEU A 4 -21.00 -17.50 -25.47
N ILE A 5 -21.09 -17.10 -26.74
CA ILE A 5 -20.06 -16.29 -27.42
C ILE A 5 -19.92 -14.92 -26.73
N THR A 6 -21.04 -14.29 -26.36
CA THR A 6 -21.02 -13.01 -25.64
C THR A 6 -20.46 -13.15 -24.22
N LEU A 7 -20.69 -14.27 -23.54
CA LEU A 7 -20.07 -14.56 -22.24
C LEU A 7 -18.56 -14.84 -22.35
N GLY A 8 -18.11 -15.62 -23.33
CA GLY A 8 -16.68 -15.84 -23.56
C GLY A 8 -15.92 -14.53 -23.78
N LYS A 9 -16.49 -13.62 -24.59
CA LYS A 9 -15.96 -12.26 -24.78
C LYS A 9 -15.95 -11.42 -23.49
N ARG A 10 -16.91 -11.63 -22.57
CA ARG A 10 -16.92 -10.97 -21.26
C ARG A 10 -15.82 -11.52 -20.36
N THR A 11 -15.62 -12.82 -20.33
CA THR A 11 -14.53 -13.45 -19.56
C THR A 11 -13.16 -12.97 -20.06
N GLU A 12 -12.98 -12.87 -21.37
CA GLU A 12 -11.76 -12.31 -21.99
C GLU A 12 -11.54 -10.84 -21.59
N LYS A 13 -12.57 -10.00 -21.65
CA LYS A 13 -12.51 -8.61 -21.16
C LYS A 13 -12.15 -8.53 -19.67
N ILE A 14 -12.64 -9.45 -18.85
CA ILE A 14 -12.29 -9.50 -17.42
C ILE A 14 -10.82 -9.88 -17.23
N LEU A 15 -10.29 -10.82 -18.02
CA LEU A 15 -8.86 -11.14 -18.03
C LEU A 15 -8.01 -9.93 -18.46
N TYR A 16 -8.43 -9.16 -19.46
CA TYR A 16 -7.73 -7.90 -19.80
C TYR A 16 -7.84 -6.85 -18.69
N SER A 17 -9.01 -6.71 -18.06
CA SER A 17 -9.16 -5.82 -16.92
C SER A 17 -8.29 -6.22 -15.73
N SER A 18 -7.93 -7.51 -15.62
CA SER A 18 -7.03 -7.97 -14.56
C SER A 18 -5.64 -7.35 -14.68
N ILE A 19 -5.14 -7.11 -15.90
CA ILE A 19 -3.87 -6.43 -16.14
C ILE A 19 -3.92 -5.02 -15.56
N PHE A 20 -5.01 -4.28 -15.81
CA PHE A 20 -5.17 -2.93 -15.26
C PHE A 20 -5.20 -2.94 -13.72
N VAL A 21 -5.98 -3.85 -13.12
CA VAL A 21 -6.04 -3.97 -11.65
C VAL A 21 -4.68 -4.37 -11.09
N MET A 22 -3.95 -5.29 -11.73
CA MET A 22 -2.57 -5.65 -11.37
C MET A 22 -1.67 -4.41 -11.42
N THR A 23 -1.68 -3.63 -12.50
CA THR A 23 -0.86 -2.41 -12.59
C THR A 23 -1.16 -1.46 -11.44
N VAL A 24 -2.43 -1.28 -11.08
CA VAL A 24 -2.83 -0.42 -9.95
C VAL A 24 -2.31 -0.97 -8.61
N THR A 25 -2.47 -2.27 -8.32
CA THR A 25 -2.04 -2.85 -7.04
C THR A 25 -0.51 -2.93 -6.92
N TRP A 26 0.19 -3.16 -8.02
CA TRP A 26 1.65 -3.13 -8.07
C TRP A 26 2.20 -1.71 -7.94
N SER A 27 1.58 -0.73 -8.60
CA SER A 27 1.93 0.69 -8.42
C SER A 27 1.72 1.11 -6.98
N PHE A 28 0.61 0.70 -6.37
CA PHE A 28 0.35 0.95 -4.96
C PHE A 28 1.46 0.38 -4.07
N ASN A 29 1.79 -0.91 -4.23
CA ASN A 29 2.86 -1.56 -3.47
C ASN A 29 4.21 -0.84 -3.65
N TYR A 30 4.52 -0.43 -4.87
CA TYR A 30 5.73 0.32 -5.20
C TYR A 30 5.79 1.64 -4.43
N PHE A 31 4.73 2.46 -4.49
CA PHE A 31 4.69 3.75 -3.80
C PHE A 31 4.69 3.59 -2.27
N SER A 32 4.01 2.58 -1.73
CA SER A 32 4.07 2.28 -0.29
C SER A 32 5.50 1.96 0.16
N LYS A 33 6.26 1.19 -0.64
CA LYS A 33 7.68 0.93 -0.36
C LYS A 33 8.58 2.14 -0.57
N ALA A 34 8.22 3.02 -1.51
CA ALA A 34 8.95 4.27 -1.71
C ALA A 34 8.91 5.14 -0.45
N ILE A 35 7.74 5.17 0.21
CA ILE A 35 7.56 5.94 1.45
C ILE A 35 8.47 5.40 2.55
N LEU A 36 8.46 4.08 2.78
CA LEU A 36 9.35 3.40 3.74
C LEU A 36 10.82 3.78 3.52
N PHE A 37 11.27 3.82 2.26
CA PHE A 37 12.66 4.15 1.96
C PHE A 37 12.99 5.63 2.19
N THR A 38 11.99 6.52 2.02
CA THR A 38 12.13 7.96 2.26
C THR A 38 11.89 8.39 3.70
N GLN A 39 11.50 7.50 4.62
CA GLN A 39 11.08 7.87 5.97
C GLN A 39 12.21 8.56 6.78
N ASN A 40 13.47 8.22 6.52
CA ASN A 40 14.64 8.89 7.11
C ASN A 40 15.05 10.18 6.37
N SER A 41 14.38 10.53 5.28
CA SER A 41 14.75 11.60 4.35
C SER A 41 13.51 12.09 3.62
N ASN A 42 12.43 12.42 4.35
CA ASN A 42 11.19 12.86 3.73
C ASN A 42 11.22 14.39 3.55
N PRO A 43 11.33 14.90 2.32
CA PRO A 43 11.42 16.33 2.05
C PRO A 43 10.13 17.07 2.45
N GLU A 44 8.99 16.39 2.54
CA GLU A 44 7.72 17.00 2.94
C GLU A 44 7.72 17.39 4.42
N ALA A 45 8.41 16.65 5.29
CA ALA A 45 8.53 17.03 6.68
C ALA A 45 9.45 18.21 6.91
N TYR A 46 10.52 18.35 6.12
CA TYR A 46 11.34 19.56 6.15
C TYR A 46 10.53 20.78 5.69
N ARG A 47 9.64 20.63 4.70
CA ARG A 47 8.73 21.70 4.30
C ARG A 47 7.73 22.06 5.39
N ILE A 48 7.06 21.07 6.01
CA ILE A 48 6.09 21.31 7.08
C ILE A 48 6.77 21.90 8.33
N LEU A 49 8.01 21.48 8.63
CA LEU A 49 8.83 22.05 9.69
C LEU A 49 9.19 23.50 9.39
N TYR A 50 9.62 23.80 8.15
CA TYR A 50 9.89 25.15 7.69
C TYR A 50 8.65 26.04 7.83
N ASP A 51 7.50 25.58 7.34
CA ASP A 51 6.24 26.33 7.40
C ASP A 51 5.80 26.56 8.85
N SER A 52 5.96 25.57 9.73
CA SER A 52 5.62 25.68 11.15
C SER A 52 6.50 26.69 11.87
N ILE A 53 7.83 26.61 11.70
CA ILE A 53 8.77 27.58 12.29
C ILE A 53 8.55 28.98 11.72
N ASN A 54 8.24 29.10 10.43
CA ASN A 54 8.00 30.38 9.79
C ASN A 54 6.69 31.03 10.26
N ASN A 55 5.65 30.23 10.54
CA ASN A 55 4.39 30.72 11.12
C ASN A 55 4.58 31.20 12.57
N ASP A 56 5.44 30.53 13.34
CA ASP A 56 5.75 30.85 14.73
C ASP A 56 7.03 31.70 14.88
N LEU A 57 7.50 32.34 13.79
CA LEU A 57 8.79 33.03 13.75
C LEU A 57 8.89 34.13 14.80
N HIS A 58 7.82 34.90 14.99
CA HIS A 58 7.79 36.02 15.92
C HIS A 58 7.96 35.56 17.38
N SER A 59 7.19 34.56 17.81
CA SER A 59 7.28 34.01 19.17
C SER A 59 8.64 33.34 19.41
N LEU A 60 9.13 32.57 18.44
CA LEU A 60 10.45 31.93 18.52
C LEU A 60 11.59 32.96 18.62
N THR A 61 11.48 34.09 17.93
CA THR A 61 12.47 35.17 17.99
C THR A 61 12.48 35.84 19.37
N GLU A 62 11.31 36.05 19.97
CA GLU A 62 11.20 36.56 21.35
C GLU A 62 11.78 35.58 22.37
N SER A 63 11.41 34.29 22.27
CA SER A 63 11.95 33.22 23.11
C SER A 63 13.47 33.09 22.98
N TYR A 64 14.01 33.20 21.76
CA TYR A 64 15.46 33.19 21.51
C TYR A 64 16.16 34.44 22.07
N LYS A 65 15.54 35.61 21.97
CA LYS A 65 16.10 36.84 22.53
C LYS A 65 16.30 36.74 24.05
N ILE A 66 15.29 36.21 24.75
CA ILE A 66 15.36 35.92 26.20
C ILE A 66 16.51 34.96 26.52
N LEU A 67 16.70 33.93 25.71
CA LEU A 67 17.81 32.99 25.83
C LEU A 67 19.17 33.69 25.59
N SER A 68 19.28 34.50 24.53
CA SER A 68 20.51 35.19 24.14
C SER A 68 20.96 36.23 25.17
N ASP A 69 20.00 36.97 25.75
CA ASP A 69 20.25 37.97 26.78
C ASP A 69 20.69 37.28 28.08
N LYS A 70 20.16 36.10 28.38
CA LYS A 70 20.62 35.26 29.50
C LYS A 70 22.03 34.72 29.30
N ILE A 71 22.37 34.25 28.09
CA ILE A 71 23.73 33.76 27.78
C ILE A 71 24.75 34.88 27.93
N LYS A 72 24.41 36.13 27.54
CA LYS A 72 25.26 37.30 27.77
C LYS A 72 25.44 37.62 29.25
N LEU A 73 24.40 37.51 30.07
CA LEU A 73 24.45 37.72 31.53
C LEU A 73 25.25 36.63 32.27
N GLU A 74 25.38 35.43 31.69
CA GLU A 74 26.17 34.34 32.27
C GLU A 74 27.66 34.34 31.85
N ASP A 75 28.12 35.35 31.10
CA ASP A 75 29.52 35.50 30.69
C ASP A 75 30.44 35.35 31.93
N PRO A 76 31.42 34.42 31.90
CA PRO A 76 32.33 34.19 33.02
C PRO A 76 33.03 35.45 33.52
N LEU A 77 33.20 36.47 32.66
CA LEU A 77 33.80 37.74 33.04
C LEU A 77 32.89 38.59 33.94
N GLU A 78 31.58 38.67 33.65
CA GLU A 78 30.60 39.38 34.48
C GLU A 78 30.24 38.60 35.75
N LYS A 79 30.19 37.27 35.66
CA LYS A 79 29.95 36.38 36.79
C LYS A 79 31.07 36.46 37.84
N ASN A 80 32.31 36.63 37.40
CA ASN A 80 33.44 36.88 38.31
C ASN A 80 33.39 38.28 38.93
N LYS A 81 33.04 39.32 38.16
CA LYS A 81 32.88 40.69 38.69
C LYS A 81 31.80 40.78 39.75
N THR A 82 30.65 40.15 39.51
CA THR A 82 29.51 40.12 40.47
C THR A 82 29.82 39.27 41.71
N LYS A 83 30.56 38.17 41.55
CA LYS A 83 31.05 37.38 42.69
C LYS A 83 32.04 38.16 43.55
N GLN A 84 33.03 38.82 42.93
CA GLN A 84 34.00 39.67 43.63
C GLN A 84 33.32 40.85 44.33
N ALA A 85 32.37 41.52 43.68
CA ALA A 85 31.62 42.62 44.27
C ALA A 85 30.80 42.16 45.51
N ARG A 86 30.21 40.96 45.48
CA ARG A 86 29.49 40.40 46.63
C ARG A 86 30.38 39.98 47.78
N GLU A 87 31.55 39.43 47.49
CA GLU A 87 32.56 39.12 48.51
C GLU A 87 33.03 40.40 49.22
N ILE A 88 33.25 41.48 48.48
CA ILE A 88 33.59 42.81 49.06
C ILE A 88 32.46 43.36 49.93
N LEU A 89 31.20 43.15 49.52
CA LEU A 89 30.01 43.61 50.24
C LEU A 89 29.56 42.68 51.38
N GLY A 90 30.28 41.59 51.65
CA GLY A 90 29.95 40.62 52.71
C GLY A 90 28.64 39.85 52.50
N LEU A 91 28.16 39.79 51.26
CA LEU A 91 26.90 39.10 50.92
C LEU A 91 27.13 37.59 50.76
N PRO A 92 26.20 36.75 51.23
CA PRO A 92 26.32 35.30 51.06
C PRO A 92 26.30 34.91 49.57
N PRO A 93 26.94 33.78 49.20
CA PRO A 93 26.96 33.32 47.82
C PRO A 93 25.53 33.07 47.33
N GLN A 94 25.23 33.53 46.11
CA GLN A 94 23.92 33.32 45.49
C GLN A 94 23.67 31.82 45.41
N SER A 95 22.57 31.35 46.01
CA SER A 95 22.14 29.97 45.80
C SER A 95 21.93 29.76 44.30
N LYS A 96 22.39 28.61 43.79
CA LYS A 96 22.19 28.24 42.38
C LYS A 96 20.70 28.38 42.09
N GLU A 97 20.35 29.35 41.25
CA GLU A 97 18.99 29.58 40.80
C GLU A 97 18.42 28.25 40.29
N LYS A 98 17.17 27.96 40.69
CA LYS A 98 16.38 26.86 40.14
C LYS A 98 16.53 26.89 38.63
N THR A 99 16.79 25.72 38.04
CA THR A 99 16.81 25.47 36.59
C THR A 99 15.68 26.24 35.91
N THR A 100 16.03 27.39 35.35
CA THR A 100 15.10 28.29 34.69
C THR A 100 14.70 27.61 33.38
N LYS A 101 13.40 27.43 33.17
CA LYS A 101 12.85 26.79 31.96
C LYS A 101 13.42 27.44 30.70
N ASN A 102 13.84 26.62 29.75
CA ASN A 102 14.30 27.08 28.44
C ASN A 102 13.10 27.11 27.50
N TYR A 103 12.36 28.23 27.50
CA TYR A 103 11.16 28.41 26.68
C TYR A 103 11.42 28.20 25.19
N TYR A 104 12.57 28.64 24.67
CA TYR A 104 12.95 28.43 23.27
C TYR A 104 13.07 26.95 22.89
N LYS A 105 13.64 26.14 23.80
CA LYS A 105 13.72 24.70 23.60
C LYS A 105 12.35 24.04 23.67
N GLU A 106 11.50 24.45 24.61
CA GLU A 106 10.14 23.91 24.76
C GLU A 106 9.30 24.20 23.50
N ASP A 107 9.37 25.43 22.97
CA ASP A 107 8.66 25.84 21.75
C ASP A 107 9.11 25.01 20.52
N LEU A 108 10.44 24.81 20.36
CA LEU A 108 10.99 23.99 19.29
C LEU A 108 10.65 22.50 19.43
N ASP A 109 10.65 21.97 20.65
CA ASP A 109 10.25 20.58 20.92
C ASP A 109 8.75 20.38 20.65
N GLU A 110 7.89 21.36 20.96
CA GLU A 110 6.46 21.33 20.63
C GLU A 110 6.24 21.29 19.11
N ILE A 111 6.93 22.17 18.37
CA ILE A 111 6.89 22.17 16.90
C ILE A 111 7.39 20.82 16.35
N ALA A 112 8.50 20.29 16.87
CA ALA A 112 9.04 19.00 16.44
C ALA A 112 8.04 17.86 16.65
N ASN A 113 7.34 17.84 17.79
CA ASN A 113 6.30 16.85 18.10
C ASN A 113 5.09 16.98 17.16
N LYS A 114 4.68 18.22 16.84
CA LYS A 114 3.59 18.48 15.89
C LYS A 114 3.95 18.03 14.47
N VAL A 115 5.18 18.28 14.03
CA VAL A 115 5.65 17.83 12.71
C VAL A 115 5.82 16.31 12.68
N SER A 116 6.41 15.71 13.72
CA SER A 116 6.53 14.26 13.84
C SER A 116 5.18 13.57 13.76
N SER A 117 4.18 14.05 14.51
CA SER A 117 2.83 13.51 14.49
C SER A 117 2.12 13.71 13.14
N ALA A 118 2.37 14.82 12.44
CA ALA A 118 1.79 15.08 11.13
C ALA A 118 2.45 14.27 9.99
N THR A 119 3.73 13.92 10.13
CA THR A 119 4.54 13.36 9.02
C THR A 119 5.02 11.94 9.25
N GLY A 120 4.86 11.40 10.46
CA GLY A 120 5.29 10.06 10.85
C GLY A 120 6.82 9.91 11.00
N ILE A 121 7.58 11.00 10.99
CA ILE A 121 9.05 10.95 11.18
C ILE A 121 9.39 10.88 12.65
N ASP A 122 10.39 10.07 13.01
CA ASP A 122 10.93 10.01 14.36
C ASP A 122 11.41 11.40 14.83
N ILE A 123 10.94 11.81 16.02
CA ILE A 123 11.36 13.03 16.73
C ILE A 123 12.88 13.11 16.82
N LYS A 124 13.59 11.98 16.94
CA LYS A 124 15.07 11.96 16.97
C LYS A 124 15.68 12.53 15.68
N ASN A 125 15.12 12.20 14.52
CA ASN A 125 15.62 12.70 13.24
C ASN A 125 15.35 14.20 13.10
N ILE A 126 14.18 14.68 13.54
CA ILE A 126 13.83 16.11 13.51
C ILE A 126 14.70 16.92 14.50
N SER A 127 14.84 16.44 15.73
CA SER A 127 15.61 17.11 16.79
C SER A 127 17.10 17.25 16.47
N THR A 128 17.70 16.35 15.67
CA THR A 128 19.08 16.53 15.20
C THR A 128 19.29 17.76 14.31
N LEU A 129 18.23 18.27 13.68
CA LEU A 129 18.26 19.48 12.85
C LEU A 129 17.96 20.75 13.64
N LEU A 130 17.32 20.61 14.80
CA LEU A 130 16.94 21.73 15.67
C LEU A 130 18.09 22.04 16.63
N ASP A 131 19.02 22.87 16.18
CA ASP A 131 20.08 23.41 17.03
C ASP A 131 19.52 24.53 17.90
N TYR A 132 19.23 24.21 19.17
CA TYR A 132 18.64 25.12 20.16
C TYR A 132 19.49 26.36 20.47
N ASN A 133 20.72 26.45 19.96
CA ASN A 133 21.59 27.61 20.17
C ASN A 133 21.58 28.58 18.97
N LYS A 134 21.00 28.19 17.85
CA LYS A 134 20.94 29.02 16.63
C LYS A 134 19.68 29.88 16.60
N PRO A 135 19.76 31.08 16.00
CA PRO A 135 18.60 31.92 15.78
C PRO A 135 17.61 31.26 14.80
N PRO A 136 16.30 31.56 14.90
CA PRO A 136 15.27 31.00 14.03
C PRO A 136 15.55 31.17 12.53
N ASP A 137 16.12 32.31 12.12
CA ASP A 137 16.43 32.60 10.72
C ASP A 137 17.50 31.66 10.14
N GLU A 138 18.51 31.30 10.93
CA GLU A 138 19.55 30.35 10.53
C GLU A 138 19.00 28.92 10.47
N LEU A 139 18.11 28.57 11.39
CA LEU A 139 17.41 27.28 11.38
C LEU A 139 16.55 27.13 10.11
N LEU A 140 15.80 28.16 9.73
CA LEU A 140 15.02 28.16 8.50
C LEU A 140 15.89 27.93 7.25
N LYS A 141 17.07 28.55 7.20
CA LYS A 141 18.02 28.34 6.10
C LYS A 141 18.54 26.90 6.06
N LEU A 142 18.94 26.35 7.21
CA LEU A 142 19.42 24.96 7.31
C LEU A 142 18.34 23.95 6.88
N ILE A 143 17.09 24.16 7.30
CA ILE A 143 15.97 23.29 6.95
C ILE A 143 15.68 23.35 5.45
N LYS A 144 15.70 24.56 4.86
CA LYS A 144 15.48 24.76 3.43
C LYS A 144 16.57 24.14 2.56
N ASP A 145 17.82 24.21 3.00
CA ASP A 145 18.94 23.57 2.29
C ASP A 145 18.86 22.04 2.40
N LYS A 146 18.46 21.51 3.56
CA LYS A 146 18.21 20.07 3.74
C LYS A 146 17.03 19.56 2.93
N GLU A 147 15.97 20.36 2.80
CA GLU A 147 14.84 20.05 1.91
C GLU A 147 15.31 19.87 0.47
N LYS A 148 16.11 20.80 -0.05
CA LYS A 148 16.64 20.75 -1.43
C LYS A 148 17.52 19.54 -1.67
N GLU A 149 18.47 19.29 -0.78
CA GLU A 149 19.37 18.12 -0.85
C GLU A 149 18.57 16.82 -0.90
N THR A 150 17.56 16.71 -0.04
CA THR A 150 16.73 15.52 0.08
C THR A 150 15.77 15.36 -1.10
N SER A 151 15.22 16.46 -1.63
CA SER A 151 14.30 16.42 -2.76
C SER A 151 14.95 15.92 -4.05
N ASN A 152 16.25 16.20 -4.24
CA ASN A 152 17.01 15.78 -5.43
C ASN A 152 17.54 14.35 -5.34
N LYS A 153 17.39 13.68 -4.20
CA LYS A 153 17.87 12.32 -4.02
C LYS A 153 16.95 11.34 -4.74
N SER A 154 17.50 10.56 -5.67
CA SER A 154 16.80 9.44 -6.29
C SER A 154 16.67 8.29 -5.30
N ILE A 155 15.54 7.61 -5.36
CA ILE A 155 15.22 6.45 -4.53
C ILE A 155 15.31 5.23 -5.42
N ASN A 156 16.08 4.22 -5.03
CA ASN A 156 16.15 2.97 -5.76
C ASN A 156 15.20 1.94 -5.12
N ILE A 157 14.19 1.53 -5.87
CA ILE A 157 13.22 0.51 -5.44
C ILE A 157 13.19 -0.56 -6.51
N TRP A 158 13.54 -1.80 -6.13
CA TRP A 158 13.57 -2.94 -7.06
C TRP A 158 14.45 -2.71 -8.30
N GLY A 159 15.54 -1.94 -8.15
CA GLY A 159 16.43 -1.60 -9.26
C GLY A 159 15.94 -0.44 -10.13
N ILE A 160 14.81 0.18 -9.78
CA ILE A 160 14.24 1.34 -10.48
C ILE A 160 14.57 2.59 -9.66
N GLU A 161 15.40 3.47 -10.23
CA GLU A 161 15.62 4.81 -9.69
C GLU A 161 14.42 5.71 -9.98
N SER A 162 13.77 6.19 -8.94
CA SER A 162 12.62 7.09 -9.03
C SER A 162 12.86 8.36 -8.23
N PRO A 163 12.47 9.54 -8.75
CA PRO A 163 12.54 10.76 -7.98
C PRO A 163 11.58 10.71 -6.78
N SER A 164 11.94 11.39 -5.69
CA SER A 164 11.05 11.56 -4.53
C SER A 164 9.75 12.32 -4.86
N ARG A 165 9.78 13.12 -5.93
CA ARG A 165 8.69 13.96 -6.44
C ARG A 165 8.51 13.69 -7.93
N ILE A 166 7.30 13.30 -8.33
CA ILE A 166 6.95 13.09 -9.73
C ILE A 166 6.42 14.42 -10.28
N LEU A 167 7.12 14.97 -11.27
CA LEU A 167 6.70 16.15 -12.01
C LEU A 167 5.88 15.71 -13.22
N PHE A 168 4.63 16.16 -13.33
CA PHE A 168 3.83 15.97 -14.54
C PHE A 168 3.29 17.30 -15.06
N ASN A 169 3.36 17.49 -16.37
CA ASN A 169 2.82 18.69 -17.01
C ASN A 169 1.45 18.35 -17.61
N TYR A 170 0.42 19.09 -17.20
CA TYR A 170 -0.92 18.97 -17.76
C TYR A 170 -1.50 20.36 -18.00
N GLY A 171 -1.99 20.60 -19.22
CA GLY A 171 -2.58 21.89 -19.59
C GLY A 171 -1.64 23.09 -19.44
N GLY A 172 -0.32 22.88 -19.59
CA GLY A 172 0.69 23.93 -19.44
C GLY A 172 1.07 24.24 -17.97
N SER A 173 0.47 23.54 -17.00
CA SER A 173 0.82 23.65 -15.58
C SER A 173 1.68 22.47 -15.13
N ASN A 174 2.72 22.76 -14.35
CA ASN A 174 3.57 21.74 -13.73
C ASN A 174 3.00 21.35 -12.37
N TYR A 175 2.56 20.10 -12.24
CA TYR A 175 2.08 19.53 -10.99
C TYR A 175 3.14 18.62 -10.39
N ILE A 176 3.22 18.63 -9.06
CA ILE A 176 4.16 17.82 -8.29
C ILE A 176 3.36 16.84 -7.46
N ILE A 177 3.50 15.54 -7.72
CA ILE A 177 2.92 14.48 -6.90
C ILE A 177 4.01 13.88 -6.03
N THR A 178 3.78 13.81 -4.73
CA THR A 178 4.61 13.08 -3.79
C THR A 178 4.23 11.60 -3.78
N ASN A 179 5.21 10.73 -3.49
CA ASN A 179 4.96 9.30 -3.32
C ASN A 179 3.91 9.01 -2.21
N SER A 180 3.88 9.84 -1.16
CA SER A 180 2.88 9.80 -0.08
C SER A 180 1.45 9.99 -0.61
N LEU A 181 1.23 11.03 -1.42
CA LEU A 181 -0.06 11.31 -2.02
C LEU A 181 -0.49 10.20 -2.98
N ALA A 182 0.42 9.73 -3.84
CA ALA A 182 0.17 8.64 -4.77
C ALA A 182 -0.25 7.34 -4.05
N ALA A 183 0.50 6.94 -3.02
CA ALA A 183 0.16 5.76 -2.23
C ALA A 183 -1.19 5.91 -1.52
N THR A 184 -1.48 7.09 -0.95
CA THR A 184 -2.74 7.34 -0.25
C THR A 184 -3.93 7.23 -1.20
N LEU A 185 -3.88 7.87 -2.37
CA LEU A 185 -4.94 7.77 -3.38
C LEU A 185 -5.15 6.31 -3.82
N LEU A 186 -4.05 5.60 -4.09
CA LEU A 186 -4.11 4.20 -4.49
C LEU A 186 -4.59 3.28 -3.36
N ALA A 187 -4.33 3.60 -2.09
CA ALA A 187 -4.83 2.84 -0.94
C ALA A 187 -6.37 2.82 -0.89
N PHE A 188 -7.02 3.90 -1.32
CA PHE A 188 -8.49 3.98 -1.41
C PHE A 188 -9.04 3.39 -2.71
N ILE A 189 -8.36 3.61 -3.84
CA ILE A 189 -8.84 3.17 -5.16
C ILE A 189 -8.66 1.65 -5.36
N ALA A 190 -7.49 1.12 -5.01
CA ALA A 190 -7.14 -0.28 -5.23
C ALA A 190 -8.15 -1.30 -4.65
N PRO A 191 -8.57 -1.22 -3.37
CA PRO A 191 -9.49 -2.21 -2.82
C PRO A 191 -10.86 -2.18 -3.50
N VAL A 192 -11.35 -1.00 -3.86
CA VAL A 192 -12.62 -0.86 -4.60
C VAL A 192 -12.53 -1.55 -5.96
N LEU A 193 -11.43 -1.32 -6.70
CA LEU A 193 -11.19 -1.99 -7.97
C LEU A 193 -11.07 -3.51 -7.82
N ILE A 194 -10.37 -4.00 -6.79
CA ILE A 194 -10.25 -5.44 -6.52
C ILE A 194 -11.63 -6.05 -6.27
N VAL A 195 -12.46 -5.43 -5.42
CA VAL A 195 -13.80 -5.92 -5.09
C VAL A 195 -14.71 -5.94 -6.33
N ILE A 196 -14.71 -4.86 -7.13
CA ILE A 196 -15.49 -4.80 -8.38
C ILE A 196 -15.03 -5.87 -9.37
N TRP A 197 -13.71 -6.05 -9.50
CA TRP A 197 -13.12 -7.03 -10.39
C TRP A 197 -13.43 -8.47 -9.95
N LEU A 198 -13.28 -8.79 -8.66
CA LEU A 198 -13.64 -10.09 -8.08
C LEU A 198 -15.12 -10.39 -8.26
N GLY A 199 -16.00 -9.42 -7.96
CA GLY A 199 -17.45 -9.58 -8.14
C GLY A 199 -17.81 -9.81 -9.60
N SER A 200 -17.19 -9.07 -10.52
CA SER A 200 -17.39 -9.23 -11.97
C SER A 200 -16.93 -10.61 -12.47
N PHE A 201 -15.78 -11.07 -11.98
CA PHE A 201 -15.23 -12.39 -12.27
C PHE A 201 -16.16 -13.50 -11.77
N TYR A 202 -16.58 -13.44 -10.50
CA TYR A 202 -17.52 -14.38 -9.87
C TYR A 202 -18.84 -14.47 -10.66
N LEU A 203 -19.50 -13.34 -10.91
CA LEU A 203 -20.80 -13.32 -11.58
C LEU A 203 -20.72 -13.82 -13.03
N THR A 204 -19.68 -13.42 -13.76
CA THR A 204 -19.49 -13.87 -15.14
C THR A 204 -19.24 -15.36 -15.18
N ARG A 205 -18.37 -15.86 -14.29
CA ARG A 205 -18.08 -17.28 -14.19
C ARG A 205 -19.30 -18.10 -13.76
N HIS A 206 -20.10 -17.59 -12.83
CA HIS A 206 -21.32 -18.25 -12.37
C HIS A 206 -22.34 -18.44 -13.49
N ARG A 207 -22.59 -17.39 -14.26
CA ARG A 207 -23.49 -17.45 -15.42
C ARG A 207 -22.98 -18.43 -16.46
N GLU A 208 -21.68 -18.37 -16.74
CA GLU A 208 -21.03 -19.23 -17.70
C GLU A 208 -21.22 -20.71 -17.33
N ILE A 209 -20.88 -21.08 -16.08
CA ILE A 209 -21.07 -22.43 -15.55
C ILE A 209 -22.53 -22.87 -15.64
N SER A 210 -23.47 -22.00 -15.26
CA SER A 210 -24.90 -22.34 -15.33
C SER A 210 -25.33 -22.71 -16.75
N ILE A 211 -24.86 -21.96 -17.75
CA ILE A 211 -25.22 -22.22 -19.15
C ILE A 211 -24.50 -23.47 -19.68
N ILE A 212 -23.26 -23.70 -19.25
CA ILE A 212 -22.52 -24.93 -19.57
C ILE A 212 -23.24 -26.16 -19.00
N ASP A 213 -23.80 -26.05 -17.78
CA ASP A 213 -24.59 -27.12 -17.17
C ASP A 213 -25.85 -27.45 -18.01
N ASP A 214 -26.45 -26.44 -18.65
CA ASP A 214 -27.68 -26.57 -19.45
C ASP A 214 -27.43 -27.05 -20.90
N ILE A 215 -26.17 -27.10 -21.36
CA ILE A 215 -25.82 -27.50 -22.72
C ILE A 215 -25.52 -29.00 -22.82
N GLU A 216 -26.18 -29.67 -23.77
CA GLU A 216 -25.94 -31.08 -24.09
C GLU A 216 -24.64 -31.28 -24.89
N ASP A 217 -24.34 -30.37 -25.83
CA ASP A 217 -23.15 -30.43 -26.69
C ASP A 217 -22.07 -29.40 -26.30
N TYR A 218 -21.07 -29.87 -25.55
CA TYR A 218 -19.93 -29.08 -25.10
C TYR A 218 -18.99 -28.63 -26.23
N ARG A 219 -19.15 -29.09 -27.47
CA ARG A 219 -18.35 -28.58 -28.60
C ARG A 219 -18.68 -27.12 -28.91
N ILE A 220 -19.85 -26.67 -28.47
CA ILE A 220 -20.36 -25.31 -28.67
C ILE A 220 -19.78 -24.37 -27.62
N THR A 221 -19.17 -24.89 -26.54
CA THR A 221 -18.55 -24.03 -25.52
C THR A 221 -17.21 -23.50 -26.02
N HIS A 222 -17.07 -22.18 -26.04
CA HIS A 222 -15.87 -21.53 -26.56
C HIS A 222 -14.68 -21.92 -25.66
N PRO A 223 -13.64 -22.60 -26.19
CA PRO A 223 -12.50 -23.00 -25.38
C PRO A 223 -11.72 -21.75 -24.97
N HIS A 224 -11.56 -21.56 -23.66
CA HIS A 224 -10.61 -20.62 -23.07
C HIS A 224 -10.02 -21.24 -21.81
N ILE A 225 -9.02 -20.60 -21.20
CA ILE A 225 -8.20 -21.18 -20.13
C ILE A 225 -9.00 -21.65 -18.90
N LEU A 226 -10.17 -21.05 -18.68
CA LEU A 226 -11.13 -21.40 -17.62
C LEU A 226 -12.20 -22.42 -18.07
N ASN A 227 -12.28 -22.74 -19.34
CA ASN A 227 -13.19 -23.68 -19.99
C ASN A 227 -12.43 -24.83 -20.66
N LEU A 228 -11.39 -25.33 -20.00
CA LEU A 228 -10.77 -26.59 -20.37
C LEU A 228 -11.72 -27.72 -19.99
N PHE A 229 -12.55 -28.14 -20.94
CA PHE A 229 -13.40 -29.32 -20.77
C PHE A 229 -12.61 -30.59 -21.12
N TYR A 230 -12.88 -31.65 -20.37
CA TYR A 230 -12.53 -32.99 -20.82
C TYR A 230 -13.39 -33.32 -22.04
N LEU A 231 -12.83 -33.16 -23.24
CA LEU A 231 -13.44 -33.69 -24.46
C LEU A 231 -13.40 -35.22 -24.36
N ASN A 232 -14.54 -35.87 -24.11
CA ASN A 232 -14.57 -37.32 -24.05
C ASN A 232 -14.36 -37.87 -25.48
N PRO A 233 -13.24 -38.53 -25.81
CA PRO A 233 -13.00 -39.04 -27.16
C PRO A 233 -14.08 -40.05 -27.62
N GLU A 234 -14.78 -40.69 -26.69
CA GLU A 234 -15.86 -41.66 -26.98
C GLU A 234 -17.10 -41.03 -27.63
N THR A 235 -17.34 -39.72 -27.45
CA THR A 235 -18.39 -38.97 -28.18
C THR A 235 -17.99 -38.61 -29.62
N PHE A 236 -16.73 -38.88 -30.03
CA PHE A 236 -16.20 -38.49 -31.35
C PHE A 236 -16.11 -39.64 -32.36
N SER A 237 -16.18 -40.91 -31.95
CA SER A 237 -16.12 -42.04 -32.89
C SER A 237 -17.43 -42.82 -32.94
N ARG A 238 -17.93 -43.05 -34.16
CA ARG A 238 -19.04 -43.97 -34.45
C ARG A 238 -18.70 -45.41 -34.06
N ASP A 239 -17.41 -45.71 -33.94
CA ASP A 239 -16.80 -47.00 -33.55
C ASP A 239 -16.80 -47.27 -32.02
N SER A 240 -17.28 -46.34 -31.18
CA SER A 240 -17.29 -46.49 -29.72
C SER A 240 -18.39 -47.40 -29.17
N TRP A 241 -19.31 -47.89 -30.01
CA TRP A 241 -20.32 -48.87 -29.61
C TRP A 241 -19.70 -50.23 -29.24
N GLU A 242 -18.72 -50.72 -29.99
CA GLU A 242 -18.10 -52.04 -29.74
C GLU A 242 -17.10 -52.02 -28.57
N ASN A 243 -16.46 -50.87 -28.29
CA ASN A 243 -15.45 -50.74 -27.23
C ASN A 243 -15.98 -50.36 -25.84
N ARG A 244 -17.32 -50.24 -25.69
CA ARG A 244 -17.97 -49.91 -24.40
C ARG A 244 -17.93 -51.05 -23.37
N PHE A 245 -17.76 -52.29 -23.83
CA PHE A 245 -17.81 -53.47 -22.95
C PHE A 245 -16.44 -53.97 -22.49
N ILE A 246 -15.34 -53.43 -23.03
CA ILE A 246 -13.98 -53.87 -22.71
C ILE A 246 -13.34 -52.85 -21.74
N ASN A 247 -13.22 -53.28 -20.48
CA ASN A 247 -12.50 -52.62 -19.38
C ASN A 247 -13.09 -51.29 -18.86
N THR A 248 -14.34 -51.33 -18.42
CA THR A 248 -15.08 -50.18 -17.86
C THR A 248 -14.47 -49.60 -16.57
N LYS A 249 -13.80 -50.41 -15.73
CA LYS A 249 -13.19 -49.94 -14.47
C LYS A 249 -11.92 -49.11 -14.67
N GLY A 250 -11.05 -49.51 -15.61
CA GLY A 250 -9.82 -48.76 -15.95
C GLY A 250 -10.14 -47.40 -16.56
N LYS A 251 -11.03 -47.37 -17.56
CA LYS A 251 -11.49 -46.14 -18.22
C LYS A 251 -12.20 -45.18 -17.25
N LYS A 252 -12.99 -45.68 -16.29
CA LYS A 252 -13.62 -44.85 -15.24
C LYS A 252 -12.58 -44.19 -14.33
N LYS A 253 -11.51 -44.89 -13.96
CA LYS A 253 -10.41 -44.33 -13.15
C LYS A 253 -9.60 -43.29 -13.91
N GLU A 254 -9.26 -43.54 -15.18
CA GLU A 254 -8.53 -42.59 -16.03
C GLU A 254 -9.33 -41.29 -16.28
N LYS A 255 -10.65 -41.43 -16.53
CA LYS A 255 -11.55 -40.29 -16.68
C LYS A 255 -11.65 -39.47 -15.39
N ALA A 256 -11.82 -40.13 -14.24
CA ALA A 256 -11.86 -39.46 -12.93
C ALA A 256 -10.53 -38.73 -12.62
N PHE A 257 -9.40 -39.36 -12.93
CA PHE A 257 -8.08 -38.76 -12.76
C PHE A 257 -7.89 -37.51 -13.64
N THR A 258 -8.23 -37.60 -14.92
CA THR A 258 -8.06 -36.47 -15.86
C THR A 258 -8.93 -35.27 -15.46
N ILE A 259 -10.17 -35.53 -15.03
CA ILE A 259 -11.07 -34.47 -14.52
C ILE A 259 -10.51 -33.83 -13.26
N HIS A 260 -9.96 -34.64 -12.35
CA HIS A 260 -9.30 -34.12 -11.15
C HIS A 260 -8.10 -33.25 -11.49
N MET A 261 -7.26 -33.66 -12.45
CA MET A 261 -6.12 -32.87 -12.92
C MET A 261 -6.54 -31.55 -13.57
N ILE A 262 -7.58 -31.56 -14.40
CA ILE A 262 -8.15 -30.33 -15.00
C ILE A 262 -8.71 -29.40 -13.91
N SER A 263 -9.38 -29.96 -12.90
CA SER A 263 -9.89 -29.20 -11.76
C SER A 263 -8.76 -28.52 -10.99
N ILE A 264 -7.69 -29.25 -10.68
CA ILE A 264 -6.52 -28.73 -9.98
C ILE A 264 -5.91 -27.61 -10.82
N PHE A 265 -5.65 -27.86 -12.10
CA PHE A 265 -5.07 -26.86 -12.99
C PHE A 265 -5.87 -25.56 -13.03
N ARG A 266 -7.20 -25.64 -13.18
CA ARG A 266 -8.08 -24.46 -13.21
C ARG A 266 -8.08 -23.70 -11.88
N ALA A 267 -8.15 -24.42 -10.75
CA ALA A 267 -8.08 -23.82 -9.42
C ALA A 267 -6.73 -23.14 -9.17
N THR A 268 -5.62 -23.79 -9.56
CA THR A 268 -4.27 -23.24 -9.47
C THR A 268 -4.13 -21.99 -10.33
N PHE A 269 -4.65 -22.00 -11.56
CA PHE A 269 -4.62 -20.81 -12.42
C PHE A 269 -5.37 -19.62 -11.80
N ILE A 270 -6.57 -19.85 -11.25
CA ILE A 270 -7.34 -18.82 -10.53
C ILE A 270 -6.56 -18.33 -9.30
N LEU A 271 -5.97 -19.23 -8.52
CA LEU A 271 -5.15 -18.87 -7.36
C LEU A 271 -3.95 -17.99 -7.74
N ILE A 272 -3.26 -18.30 -8.85
CA ILE A 272 -2.16 -17.48 -9.36
C ILE A 272 -2.67 -16.10 -9.80
N LEU A 273 -3.78 -16.04 -10.53
CA LEU A 273 -4.38 -14.78 -10.96
C LEU A 273 -4.75 -13.91 -9.75
N LEU A 274 -5.39 -14.51 -8.74
CA LEU A 274 -5.78 -13.85 -7.51
C LEU A 274 -4.57 -13.37 -6.71
N SER A 275 -3.53 -14.20 -6.58
CA SER A 275 -2.33 -13.83 -5.82
C SER A 275 -1.60 -12.65 -6.45
N LEU A 276 -1.50 -12.61 -7.79
CA LEU A 276 -0.88 -11.50 -8.53
C LEU A 276 -1.58 -10.15 -8.31
N VAL A 277 -2.87 -10.14 -7.98
CA VAL A 277 -3.65 -8.93 -7.69
C VAL A 277 -3.63 -8.59 -6.21
N ILE A 278 -3.91 -9.58 -5.35
CA ILE A 278 -4.17 -9.39 -3.92
C ILE A 278 -2.88 -9.21 -3.12
N PHE A 279 -1.83 -9.98 -3.44
CA PHE A 279 -0.58 -9.96 -2.67
C PHE A 279 0.09 -8.58 -2.68
N PRO A 280 0.26 -7.89 -3.83
CA PRO A 280 0.81 -6.54 -3.85
C PRO A 280 -0.01 -5.55 -3.02
N TYR A 281 -1.34 -5.66 -3.05
CA TYR A 281 -2.22 -4.81 -2.26
C TYR A 281 -2.00 -5.04 -0.75
N ILE A 282 -2.07 -6.28 -0.28
CA ILE A 282 -1.86 -6.59 1.15
C ILE A 282 -0.48 -6.11 1.60
N ASN A 283 0.57 -6.37 0.80
CA ASN A 283 1.92 -5.94 1.13
C ASN A 283 2.06 -4.41 1.19
N GLY A 284 1.40 -3.69 0.28
CA GLY A 284 1.33 -2.23 0.29
C GLY A 284 0.59 -1.68 1.51
N VAL A 285 -0.50 -2.31 1.93
CA VAL A 285 -1.25 -1.94 3.14
C VAL A 285 -0.41 -2.15 4.40
N ILE A 286 0.25 -3.30 4.54
CA ILE A 286 1.14 -3.57 5.68
C ILE A 286 2.23 -2.50 5.77
N SER A 287 2.83 -2.13 4.63
CA SER A 287 3.84 -1.08 4.55
C SER A 287 3.31 0.28 5.04
N LEU A 288 2.07 0.64 4.69
CA LEU A 288 1.46 1.90 5.13
C LEU A 288 1.01 1.90 6.60
N ILE A 289 0.50 0.77 7.11
CA ILE A 289 0.06 0.65 8.51
C ILE A 289 1.22 0.84 9.48
N MET A 290 2.41 0.34 9.13
CA MET A 290 3.58 0.47 9.99
C MET A 290 4.07 1.93 10.13
N ASP A 291 3.71 2.83 9.20
CA ASP A 291 4.36 4.15 9.08
C ASP A 291 3.42 5.36 9.09
N ILE A 292 2.28 5.30 8.42
CA ILE A 292 1.46 6.50 8.12
C ILE A 292 0.19 6.53 8.97
N TYR A 293 -0.45 5.38 9.17
CA TYR A 293 -1.76 5.34 9.80
C TYR A 293 -1.66 5.03 11.30
N ASN A 294 -1.50 6.06 12.12
CA ASN A 294 -1.81 5.96 13.55
C ASN A 294 -3.32 5.96 13.84
N SER A 295 -4.16 6.12 12.82
CA SER A 295 -5.61 6.09 12.96
C SER A 295 -6.13 4.65 12.99
N ILE A 296 -6.61 4.22 14.15
CA ILE A 296 -7.31 2.94 14.36
C ILE A 296 -8.47 2.77 13.36
N PHE A 297 -9.13 3.86 12.98
CA PHE A 297 -10.21 3.82 12.00
C PHE A 297 -9.73 3.39 10.61
N ILE A 298 -8.61 3.94 10.13
CA ILE A 298 -8.08 3.60 8.79
C ILE A 298 -7.54 2.16 8.77
N ILE A 299 -6.86 1.75 9.85
CA ILE A 299 -6.41 0.38 10.03
C ILE A 299 -7.61 -0.59 9.98
N SER A 300 -8.65 -0.34 10.77
CA SER A 300 -9.81 -1.23 10.83
C SER A 300 -10.57 -1.30 9.50
N LEU A 301 -10.67 -0.18 8.77
CA LEU A 301 -11.22 -0.15 7.42
C LEU A 301 -10.44 -1.06 6.45
N HIS A 302 -9.11 -0.96 6.43
CA HIS A 302 -8.28 -1.78 5.53
C HIS A 302 -8.28 -3.26 5.92
N VAL A 303 -8.31 -3.58 7.23
CA VAL A 303 -8.49 -4.95 7.71
C VAL A 303 -9.82 -5.53 7.24
N LEU A 304 -10.92 -4.78 7.36
CA LEU A 304 -12.24 -5.20 6.88
C LEU A 304 -12.25 -5.45 5.37
N LEU A 305 -11.60 -4.58 4.59
CA LEU A 305 -11.47 -4.74 3.14
C LEU A 305 -10.66 -5.99 2.77
N ILE A 306 -9.55 -6.25 3.45
CA ILE A 306 -8.74 -7.47 3.25
C ILE A 306 -9.58 -8.72 3.56
N ILE A 307 -10.29 -8.73 4.69
CA ILE A 307 -11.19 -9.85 5.04
C ILE A 307 -12.23 -10.07 3.94
N THR A 308 -12.83 -9.00 3.42
CA THR A 308 -13.82 -9.06 2.34
C THR A 308 -13.22 -9.66 1.07
N ILE A 309 -12.02 -9.22 0.66
CA ILE A 309 -11.29 -9.73 -0.51
C ILE A 309 -10.99 -11.23 -0.34
N VAL A 310 -10.55 -11.64 0.85
CA VAL A 310 -10.27 -13.06 1.16
C VAL A 310 -11.54 -13.90 1.09
N ILE A 311 -12.64 -13.45 1.69
CA ILE A 311 -13.93 -14.15 1.64
C ILE A 311 -14.41 -14.29 0.18
N GLN A 312 -14.38 -13.22 -0.61
CA GLN A 312 -14.78 -13.27 -2.03
C GLN A 312 -13.90 -14.21 -2.86
N SER A 313 -12.60 -14.23 -2.58
CA SER A 313 -11.65 -15.15 -3.23
C SER A 313 -11.97 -16.61 -2.90
N LEU A 314 -12.24 -16.91 -1.63
CA LEU A 314 -12.63 -18.25 -1.18
C LEU A 314 -13.95 -18.69 -1.82
N ILE A 315 -14.96 -17.81 -1.87
CA ILE A 315 -16.24 -18.08 -2.51
C ILE A 315 -16.04 -18.44 -3.99
N THR A 316 -15.17 -17.71 -4.69
CA THR A 316 -14.85 -17.96 -6.11
C THR A 316 -14.21 -19.34 -6.30
N ILE A 317 -13.29 -19.74 -5.42
CA ILE A 317 -12.64 -21.06 -5.47
C ILE A 317 -13.65 -22.18 -5.13
N ILE A 318 -14.51 -21.97 -4.13
CA ILE A 318 -15.55 -22.93 -3.75
C ILE A 318 -16.52 -23.15 -4.91
N GLN A 319 -16.95 -22.08 -5.59
CA GLN A 319 -17.82 -22.15 -6.75
C GLN A 319 -17.26 -23.06 -7.86
N GLU A 320 -15.95 -22.97 -8.12
CA GLU A 320 -15.31 -23.82 -9.11
C GLU A 320 -15.32 -25.29 -8.70
N LYS A 321 -15.04 -25.58 -7.43
CA LYS A 321 -15.08 -26.93 -6.89
C LYS A 321 -16.50 -27.52 -6.92
N THR A 322 -17.52 -26.75 -6.56
CA THR A 322 -18.91 -27.22 -6.51
C THR A 322 -19.50 -27.42 -7.90
N SER A 323 -19.22 -26.51 -8.84
CA SER A 323 -19.59 -26.66 -10.25
C SER A 323 -19.08 -27.97 -10.84
N LEU A 324 -17.79 -28.26 -10.65
CA LEU A 324 -17.17 -29.48 -11.20
C LEU A 324 -17.78 -30.75 -10.62
N LYS A 325 -18.10 -30.75 -9.33
CA LYS A 325 -18.77 -31.89 -8.69
C LYS A 325 -20.16 -32.11 -9.29
N LYS A 326 -20.94 -31.04 -9.47
CA LYS A 326 -22.32 -31.10 -9.97
C LYS A 326 -22.36 -31.59 -11.42
N THR A 327 -21.57 -31.01 -12.33
CA THR A 327 -21.52 -31.42 -13.74
C THR A 327 -21.11 -32.89 -13.91
N PHE A 328 -20.33 -33.42 -12.96
CA PHE A 328 -19.89 -34.83 -12.96
C PHE A 328 -20.92 -35.79 -12.36
N GLU A 329 -21.55 -35.45 -11.24
CA GLU A 329 -22.51 -36.32 -10.55
C GLU A 329 -23.81 -36.52 -11.33
N THR A 330 -24.28 -35.52 -12.07
CA THR A 330 -25.44 -35.68 -12.96
C THR A 330 -25.11 -36.57 -14.15
N LYS A 331 -23.95 -36.39 -14.80
CA LYS A 331 -23.61 -37.15 -16.03
C LYS A 331 -23.06 -38.56 -15.80
N VAL A 332 -22.70 -38.93 -14.57
CA VAL A 332 -22.32 -40.32 -14.22
C VAL A 332 -23.52 -41.16 -13.79
N LYS A 333 -24.65 -40.56 -13.44
CA LYS A 333 -25.89 -41.30 -13.12
C LYS A 333 -26.70 -41.70 -14.36
N ASP A 334 -26.51 -41.02 -15.48
CA ASP A 334 -27.22 -41.28 -16.73
C ASP A 334 -26.51 -42.31 -17.64
N TYR A 335 -25.46 -42.98 -17.15
CA TYR A 335 -24.71 -44.07 -17.82
C TYR A 335 -24.38 -45.19 -16.83
#